data_AF-A0A9X5HCY1-F1
#
_entry.id   AF-A0A9X5HCY1-F1
#
_cell.length_a   1.000
_cell.length_b   1.000
_cell.length_c   1.000
_cell.angle_alpha   90.00
_cell.angle_beta   90.00
_cell.angle_gamma   90.00
#
_symmetry.space_group_name_H-M   'P 1'
#
loop_
_entity.id
_entity.type
_entity.pdbx_description
1 polymer ?
#
loop_
_entity_poly.entity_id
_entity_poly.type
_entity_poly.pdbx_seq_one_letter_code
_entity_poly.pdbx_strand_id
1 'polypeptide(L)' 'MVTRLTGLVDALRAHGLRIGTGETVDAARAVEALGLADRELLREGLAATLLHGAGGRPVFDAVFDLYFPGRVGLPDGDG' A
#
# COMPACT_ATOMS: atom_id res chain seq x y z
N MET A 1 -3.05 -11.63 3.80
CA MET A 1 -3.20 -10.16 3.73
C MET A 1 -2.36 -9.45 4.79
N VAL A 2 -2.62 -9.72 6.09
CA VAL A 2 -1.93 -9.08 7.22
C VAL A 2 -0.39 -9.12 7.10
N THR A 3 0.21 -10.25 6.71
CA THR A 3 1.67 -10.39 6.55
C THR A 3 2.27 -9.45 5.49
N ARG A 4 1.55 -9.16 4.40
CA ARG A 4 2.02 -8.23 3.35
C ARG A 4 1.99 -6.78 3.82
N LEU A 5 0.95 -6.41 4.55
CA LEU A 5 0.83 -5.07 5.10
C LEU A 5 1.87 -4.80 6.18
N THR A 6 2.06 -5.75 7.10
CA THR A 6 3.08 -5.60 8.16
C THR A 6 4.49 -5.53 7.56
N GLY A 7 4.79 -6.32 6.53
CA GLY A 7 6.07 -6.23 5.80
C GLY A 7 6.25 -4.90 5.07
N LEU A 8 5.20 -4.39 4.42
CA LEU A 8 5.21 -3.07 3.78
C LEU A 8 5.57 -1.99 4.82
N VAL A 9 4.89 -1.98 5.95
CA VAL A 9 5.11 -1.01 7.04
C VAL A 9 6.52 -1.12 7.62
N ASP A 10 7.02 -2.34 7.81
CA ASP A 10 8.38 -2.58 8.31
C ASP A 10 9.44 -2.06 7.33
N ALA A 11 9.28 -2.32 6.03
CA ALA A 11 10.15 -1.80 4.99
C ALA A 11 10.13 -0.26 4.92
N LEU A 12 8.95 0.36 5.01
CA LEU A 12 8.83 1.82 5.05
C LEU A 12 9.57 2.41 6.26
N ARG A 13 9.46 1.77 7.43
CA ARG A 13 10.22 2.18 8.64
C ARG A 13 11.72 2.01 8.46
N ALA A 14 12.16 0.92 7.83
CA ALA A 14 13.57 0.68 7.50
C ALA A 14 14.13 1.76 6.55
N HIS A 15 13.30 2.32 5.67
CA HIS A 15 13.64 3.44 4.81
C HIS A 15 13.49 4.83 5.47
N GLY A 16 13.19 4.88 6.77
CA GLY A 16 13.14 6.12 7.56
C GLY A 16 11.79 6.82 7.57
N LEU A 17 10.72 6.21 7.03
CA LEU A 17 9.36 6.74 7.22
C LEU A 17 8.88 6.45 8.64
N ARG A 18 8.41 7.49 9.32
CA ARG A 18 7.76 7.32 10.64
C ARG A 18 6.32 6.87 10.42
N ILE A 19 6.10 5.56 10.48
CA ILE A 19 4.77 4.96 10.48
C ILE A 19 4.39 4.62 11.92
N GLY A 20 3.32 5.19 12.43
CA GLY A 20 2.72 4.88 13.73
C GLY A 20 1.77 3.68 13.69
N THR A 21 1.31 3.25 14.86
CA THR A 21 0.31 2.19 15.00
C THR A 21 -1.04 2.62 14.44
N GLY A 22 -1.39 3.91 14.55
CA GLY A 22 -2.63 4.47 14.00
C GLY A 22 -2.67 4.36 12.47
N GLU A 23 -1.62 4.80 11.80
CA GLU A 23 -1.46 4.69 10.36
C GLU A 23 -1.47 3.24 9.87
N THR A 24 -0.90 2.32 10.66
CA THR A 24 -0.94 0.88 10.34
C THR A 24 -2.37 0.33 10.38
N VAL A 25 -3.17 0.77 11.35
CA VAL A 25 -4.59 0.38 11.47
C VAL A 25 -5.42 1.01 10.34
N ASP A 26 -5.16 2.26 10.00
CA ASP A 26 -5.86 2.96 8.92
C ASP A 26 -5.55 2.32 7.56
N ALA A 27 -4.28 1.98 7.32
CA ALA A 27 -3.84 1.23 6.15
C ALA A 27 -4.50 -0.15 6.07
N ALA A 28 -4.65 -0.85 7.19
CA ALA A 28 -5.37 -2.12 7.23
C ALA A 28 -6.84 -1.96 6.83
N ARG A 29 -7.51 -0.90 7.31
CA ARG A 29 -8.89 -0.58 6.93
C ARG A 29 -9.02 -0.20 5.46
N ALA A 30 -8.07 0.57 4.92
CA ALA A 30 -8.05 0.93 3.50
C ALA A 30 -7.93 -0.32 2.62
N VAL A 31 -7.06 -1.26 3.00
CA VAL A 31 -6.89 -2.54 2.31
C VAL A 31 -8.19 -3.38 2.32
N GLU A 32 -8.88 -3.43 3.46
CA GLU A 32 -10.15 -4.15 3.59
C GLU A 32 -11.28 -3.48 2.80
N ALA A 33 -11.31 -2.14 2.74
CA ALA A 33 -12.33 -1.38 2.04
C ALA A 33 -12.14 -1.34 0.52
N LEU A 34 -10.90 -1.24 0.04
CA LEU A 34 -10.56 -1.11 -1.38
C LEU A 34 -10.35 -2.47 -2.06
N GLY A 35 -9.99 -3.50 -1.30
CA GLY A 35 -9.66 -4.81 -1.83
C GLY A 35 -8.34 -4.83 -2.62
N LEU A 36 -8.01 -5.98 -3.21
CA LEU A 36 -6.77 -6.21 -3.99
C LEU A 36 -7.00 -6.20 -5.51
N ALA A 37 -8.23 -5.96 -5.97
CA ALA A 37 -8.58 -6.00 -7.38
C ALA A 37 -7.94 -4.83 -8.14
N ASP A 38 -8.05 -3.62 -7.58
CA ASP A 38 -7.56 -2.39 -8.17
C ASP A 38 -6.25 -1.94 -7.51
N ARG A 39 -5.12 -2.28 -8.12
CA ARG A 39 -3.79 -1.93 -7.62
C ARG A 39 -3.60 -0.43 -7.47
N GLU A 40 -4.08 0.37 -8.42
CA GLU A 40 -3.95 1.83 -8.36
C GLU A 40 -4.75 2.42 -7.20
N LEU A 41 -5.98 1.93 -7.02
CA LEU A 41 -6.84 2.37 -5.92
C LEU A 41 -6.22 2.00 -4.56
N LEU A 42 -5.72 0.78 -4.44
CA LEU A 42 -5.01 0.30 -3.25
C LEU A 42 -3.76 1.13 -2.96
N ARG A 43 -2.98 1.48 -3.99
CA ARG A 43 -1.77 2.31 -3.87
C ARG A 43 -2.10 3.70 -3.34
N GLU A 44 -3.12 4.33 -3.90
CA GLU A 44 -3.59 5.66 -3.48
C GLU A 44 -4.12 5.64 -2.04
N GLY A 45 -4.92 4.64 -1.67
CA GLY A 45 -5.44 4.49 -0.31
C GLY A 45 -4.34 4.24 0.72
N LEU A 46 -3.42 3.32 0.44
CA LEU A 46 -2.28 3.06 1.32
C LEU A 46 -1.35 4.27 1.43
N ALA A 47 -1.11 4.99 0.33
CA ALA A 47 -0.34 6.22 0.37
C ALA A 47 -1.02 7.29 1.25
N ALA A 48 -2.34 7.45 1.14
CA ALA A 48 -3.09 8.43 1.94
C ALA A 48 -3.08 8.11 3.44
N THR A 49 -3.06 6.83 3.80
CA THR A 49 -3.03 6.38 5.21
C THR A 49 -1.63 6.37 5.83
N LEU A 50 -0.60 6.09 5.03
CA LEU A 50 0.78 5.89 5.51
C LEU A 50 1.69 7.12 5.32
N LEU A 51 1.39 8.04 4.40
CA LEU A 51 2.26 9.19 4.12
C LEU A 51 1.78 10.44 4.86
N HIS A 52 2.63 10.95 5.74
CA HIS A 52 2.48 12.28 6.33
C HIS A 52 3.34 13.30 5.56
N GLY A 53 2.79 13.87 4.48
CA GLY A 53 3.45 14.90 3.65
C GLY A 53 4.09 14.38 2.36
N ALA A 54 4.53 15.30 1.49
CA ALA A 54 4.92 15.01 0.10
C ALA A 54 6.25 14.23 -0.07
N GLY A 55 7.08 14.13 0.97
CA GLY A 55 8.45 13.60 0.84
C GLY A 55 8.55 12.07 0.71
N GLY A 56 7.58 11.31 1.22
CA GLY A 56 7.68 9.85 1.30
C GLY A 56 7.12 9.09 0.09
N ARG A 57 6.47 9.78 -0.86
CA ARG A 57 5.78 9.14 -1.99
C ARG A 57 6.69 8.27 -2.89
N PRO A 58 7.89 8.70 -3.30
CA PRO A 58 8.73 7.87 -4.17
C PRO A 58 9.24 6.60 -3.47
N VAL A 59 9.56 6.68 -2.17
CA VAL A 59 9.96 5.52 -1.37
C VAL A 59 8.77 4.57 -1.19
N PHE A 60 7.60 5.12 -0.88
CA PHE A 60 6.38 4.33 -0.78
C PHE A 60 6.06 3.57 -2.06
N ASP A 61 6.15 4.23 -3.23
CA ASP A 61 5.84 3.61 -4.52
C ASP A 61 6.77 2.42 -4.81
N ALA A 62 8.07 2.60 -4.58
CA ALA A 62 9.07 1.56 -4.76
C ALA A 62 8.83 0.36 -3.81
N VAL A 63 8.54 0.63 -2.53
CA VAL A 63 8.26 -0.43 -1.55
C VAL A 63 6.92 -1.11 -1.88
N PHE A 64 5.89 -0.36 -2.26
CA PHE A 64 4.59 -0.90 -2.65
C PHE A 64 4.70 -1.89 -3.81
N ASP A 65 5.48 -1.56 -4.85
CA ASP A 65 5.67 -2.46 -6.00
C ASP A 65 6.29 -3.82 -5.63
N LEU A 66 7.18 -3.84 -4.63
CA LEU A 66 7.79 -5.08 -4.13
C LEU A 66 6.77 -5.98 -3.42
N TYR A 67 5.85 -5.40 -2.65
CA TYR A 67 4.85 -6.15 -1.87
C TYR A 67 3.57 -6.47 -2.67
N PHE A 68 3.25 -5.63 -3.66
CA PHE A 68 2.09 -5.72 -4.54
C PHE A 68 2.52 -5.64 -6.03
N PRO A 69 3.28 -6.65 -6.52
CA PRO A 69 3.75 -6.67 -7.89
C PRO A 69 2.56 -6.76 -8.87
N GLY A 70 2.64 -6.02 -9.98
CA GLY A 70 1.55 -5.75 -10.92
C GLY A 70 0.99 -6.94 -11.73
N ARG A 71 0.85 -8.13 -11.16
CA ARG A 71 0.06 -9.22 -11.75
C ARG A 71 -1.29 -9.37 -11.03
N VAL A 72 -2.21 -8.47 -11.32
CA VAL A 72 -3.65 -8.73 -11.24
C VAL A 72 -4.26 -8.10 -12.49
N GLY A 73 -4.79 -8.94 -13.37
CA GLY A 73 -5.32 -8.58 -14.68
C GLY A 73 -4.90 -9.58 -15.75
N LEU A 74 -5.47 -10.79 -15.74
CA LEU A 74 -5.96 -11.28 -17.02
C LEU A 74 -7.15 -10.36 -17.34
N PRO A 75 -7.22 -9.70 -18.50
CA PRO A 75 -8.40 -8.94 -18.87
C PRO A 75 -9.58 -9.92 -18.91
N ASP A 76 -10.50 -9.82 -17.95
CA ASP A 76 -11.87 -10.28 -18.14
C ASP A 76 -12.46 -9.36 -19.20
N GLY A 77 -12.30 -9.75 -20.46
CA GLY A 77 -12.97 -9.12 -21.58
C GLY A 77 -14.47 -9.43 -21.53
N ASP A 78 -15.26 -8.36 -21.68
CA ASP A 78 -16.57 -8.21 -22.36
C ASP A 78 -17.20 -6.95 -21.74
N GLY A 79 -17.71 -5.93 -22.43
CA GLY A 79 -18.08 -5.71 -23.82
C GLY A 79 -18.79 -4.35 -23.87
#